data_AF-A0A7G1GZU0-F1
#
_entry.id   AF-A0A7G1GZU0-F1
#
_cell.length_a   1.000
_cell.length_b   1.000
_cell.length_c   1.000
_cell.angle_alpha   90.00
_cell.angle_beta   90.00
_cell.angle_gamma   90.00
#
_symmetry.space_group_name_H-M   'P 1'
#
loop_
_entity.id
_entity.type
_entity.pdbx_description
1 polymer ?
#
loop_
_entity_poly.entity_id
_entity_poly.type
_entity_poly.pdbx_seq_one_letter_code
_entity_poly.pdbx_strand_id
1 'polypeptide(L)'
;MENSMKTWTHPGGKLRELGAESLTDAELLSILISTGTKGKSAEEIAKEILDKFGSFKGMANQPLEKFLQFKGLGDVKIIRIAAAFEIARRIVKQVIEEK
;
A
#
# COMPACT_ATOMS: atom_id res chain seq x y z
N MET A 1 23.15 26.83 4.22
CA MET A 1 22.88 25.67 3.35
C MET A 1 21.40 25.40 3.42
N GLU A 2 20.72 25.68 2.32
CA GLU A 2 19.28 25.87 2.20
C GLU A 2 18.59 24.50 2.19
N ASN A 3 18.10 24.06 3.35
CA ASN A 3 17.28 22.87 3.46
C ASN A 3 15.86 23.24 3.01
N SER A 4 15.70 23.45 1.70
CA SER A 4 14.40 23.57 1.06
C SER A 4 13.59 22.33 1.41
N MET A 5 12.44 22.50 2.04
CA MET A 5 11.51 21.43 2.39
C MET A 5 11.08 20.73 1.10
N LYS A 6 11.81 19.68 0.72
CA LYS A 6 11.50 18.88 -0.45
C LYS A 6 10.22 18.11 -0.16
N THR A 7 9.08 18.65 -0.58
CA THR A 7 7.80 17.95 -0.51
C THR A 7 7.78 16.90 -1.61
N TRP A 8 7.93 15.62 -1.26
CA TRP A 8 7.74 14.54 -2.22
C TRP A 8 6.29 14.53 -2.68
N THR A 9 6.09 14.78 -3.97
CA THR A 9 4.76 14.76 -4.59
C THR A 9 4.30 13.34 -4.93
N HIS A 10 5.22 12.36 -4.91
CA HIS A 10 4.92 10.97 -5.21
C HIS A 10 5.59 10.02 -4.19
N PRO A 11 4.81 9.13 -3.54
CA PRO A 11 5.33 8.17 -2.55
C PRO A 11 6.49 7.30 -3.07
N GLY A 12 6.48 6.91 -4.34
CA GLY A 12 7.60 6.16 -4.93
C GLY A 12 8.91 6.94 -4.98
N GLY A 13 8.86 8.27 -5.14
CA GLY A 13 10.05 9.13 -5.07
C GLY A 13 10.59 9.21 -3.65
N LYS A 14 9.70 9.36 -2.67
CA LYS A 14 10.04 9.34 -1.24
C LYS A 14 10.67 8.02 -0.82
N LEU A 15 10.08 6.90 -1.24
CA LEU A 15 10.60 5.55 -1.00
C LEU A 15 12.02 5.38 -1.54
N ARG A 16 12.27 5.89 -2.75
CA ARG A 16 13.59 5.79 -3.40
C ARG A 16 14.67 6.61 -2.69
N GLU A 17 14.33 7.79 -2.18
CA GLU A 17 15.29 8.73 -1.60
C GLU A 17 15.50 8.55 -0.10
N LEU A 18 14.44 8.23 0.65
CA LEU A 18 14.44 8.20 2.11
C LEU A 18 14.19 6.81 2.71
N GLY A 19 13.91 5.80 1.89
CA GLY A 19 13.61 4.44 2.38
C GLY A 19 12.16 4.27 2.85
N ALA A 20 11.79 3.01 3.09
CA ALA A 20 10.43 2.60 3.40
C ALA A 20 9.96 3.07 4.78
N GLU A 21 10.89 3.19 5.73
CA GLU A 21 10.69 3.66 7.10
C GLU A 21 10.15 5.10 7.16
N SER A 22 10.36 5.89 6.12
CA SER A 22 9.88 7.26 6.04
C SER A 22 8.43 7.37 5.56
N LEU A 23 7.84 6.29 5.05
CA LEU A 23 6.49 6.26 4.49
C LEU A 23 5.47 5.86 5.55
N THR A 24 4.29 6.48 5.45
CA THR A 24 3.08 5.99 6.11
C THR A 24 2.56 4.73 5.42
N ASP A 25 1.71 3.97 6.11
CA ASP A 25 1.03 2.80 5.54
C ASP A 25 0.21 3.18 4.29
N ALA A 26 -0.43 4.35 4.29
CA ALA A 26 -1.20 4.85 3.15
C ALA A 26 -0.29 5.15 1.95
N GLU A 27 0.86 5.79 2.19
CA GLU A 27 1.88 6.02 1.15
C GLU A 27 2.39 4.68 0.58
N LEU A 28 2.73 3.70 1.43
CA LEU A 28 3.17 2.38 0.99
C LEU A 28 2.12 1.66 0.14
N LEU A 29 0.88 1.63 0.60
CA LEU A 29 -0.22 0.99 -0.14
C LEU A 29 -0.52 1.71 -1.46
N SER A 30 -0.42 3.04 -1.48
CA SER A 30 -0.66 3.83 -2.68
C SER A 30 0.30 3.49 -3.83
N ILE A 31 1.53 3.04 -3.51
CA ILE A 31 2.50 2.57 -4.50
C ILE A 31 2.00 1.30 -5.20
N LEU A 32 1.37 0.38 -4.45
CA LEU A 32 0.74 -0.82 -5.00
C LEU A 32 -0.51 -0.49 -5.82
N ILE A 33 -1.25 0.54 -5.43
CA ILE A 33 -2.41 1.05 -6.19
C ILE A 33 -1.96 1.76 -7.48
N SER A 34 -0.77 2.37 -7.47
CA SER A 34 -0.08 3.08 -8.56
C SER A 34 -0.76 4.36 -9.04
N THR A 35 -2.02 4.29 -9.44
CA THR A 35 -2.78 5.44 -9.95
C THR A 35 -4.12 5.56 -9.24
N GLY A 36 -4.59 6.80 -9.08
CA GLY A 36 -5.90 7.08 -8.52
C GLY A 36 -7.05 6.73 -9.46
N THR A 37 -8.21 7.33 -9.20
CA THR A 37 -9.35 7.36 -10.11
C THR A 37 -9.85 8.80 -10.23
N LYS A 38 -10.87 9.04 -11.06
CA LYS A 38 -11.43 10.39 -11.23
C LYS A 38 -11.96 10.91 -9.89
N GLY A 39 -11.34 11.99 -9.40
CA GLY A 39 -11.71 12.66 -8.15
C GLY A 39 -11.15 12.01 -6.88
N LYS A 40 -10.20 11.07 -6.97
CA LYS A 40 -9.53 10.49 -5.81
C LYS A 40 -8.13 9.98 -6.14
N SER A 41 -7.12 10.42 -5.41
CA SER A 41 -5.73 9.98 -5.54
C SER A 41 -5.54 8.53 -5.07
N ALA A 42 -4.41 7.90 -5.44
CA ALA A 42 -4.07 6.56 -4.96
C ALA A 42 -3.89 6.52 -3.43
N GLU A 43 -3.39 7.61 -2.84
CA GLU A 43 -3.20 7.74 -1.39
C GLU A 43 -4.53 7.89 -0.65
N GLU A 44 -5.49 8.64 -1.19
CA GLU A 44 -6.84 8.71 -0.63
C GLU A 44 -7.56 7.35 -0.70
N ILE A 45 -7.42 6.60 -1.81
CA ILE A 45 -7.94 5.23 -1.90
C ILE A 45 -7.27 4.33 -0.86
N ALA A 46 -5.94 4.40 -0.74
CA ALA A 46 -5.18 3.63 0.25
C ALA A 46 -5.66 3.91 1.68
N LYS A 47 -5.84 5.19 2.01
CA LYS A 47 -6.32 5.63 3.31
C LYS A 47 -7.71 5.08 3.61
N GLU A 48 -8.66 5.14 2.68
CA GLU A 48 -10.00 4.56 2.89
C GLU A 48 -9.97 3.05 3.13
N ILE A 49 -9.10 2.33 2.43
CA ILE A 49 -8.94 0.88 2.62
C ILE A 49 -8.39 0.59 4.02
N LEU A 50 -7.37 1.34 4.44
CA LEU A 50 -6.75 1.20 5.76
C LEU A 50 -7.72 1.62 6.87
N ASP A 51 -8.48 2.69 6.70
CA ASP A 51 -9.51 3.12 7.66
C ASP A 51 -10.62 2.06 7.80
N LYS A 52 -10.99 1.40 6.68
CA LYS A 52 -12.01 0.35 6.69
C LYS A 52 -11.55 -0.95 7.34
N PHE A 53 -10.29 -1.35 7.14
CA PHE A 53 -9.77 -2.64 7.60
C PHE A 53 -8.82 -2.54 8.81
N GLY A 54 -8.49 -1.33 9.25
CA GLY A 54 -7.72 -0.98 10.44
C GLY A 54 -6.20 -1.16 10.35
N SER A 55 -5.70 -2.09 9.53
CA SER A 55 -4.26 -2.35 9.38
C SER A 55 -3.96 -3.24 8.17
N PHE A 56 -2.69 -3.38 7.78
CA PHE A 56 -2.27 -4.39 6.79
C PHE A 56 -2.66 -5.81 7.18
N LYS A 57 -2.56 -6.16 8.48
CA LYS A 57 -3.03 -7.46 8.98
C LYS A 57 -4.54 -7.62 8.79
N GLY A 58 -5.30 -6.57 9.10
CA GLY A 58 -6.74 -6.54 8.90
C GLY A 58 -7.13 -6.72 7.43
N MET A 59 -6.42 -6.03 6.52
CA MET A 59 -6.57 -6.19 5.07
C MET A 59 -6.27 -7.61 4.58
N ALA A 60 -5.14 -8.19 5.01
CA ALA A 60 -4.67 -9.49 4.55
C ALA A 60 -5.60 -10.66 4.94
N ASN A 61 -6.51 -10.42 5.91
CA ASN A 61 -7.51 -11.38 6.36
C ASN A 61 -8.88 -11.22 5.67
N GLN A 62 -9.01 -10.29 4.73
CA GLN A 62 -10.28 -10.07 4.01
C GLN A 62 -10.34 -10.86 2.69
N PRO A 63 -11.52 -11.36 2.30
CA PRO A 63 -11.76 -11.85 0.94
C PRO A 63 -11.49 -10.75 -0.11
N LEU A 64 -10.95 -11.12 -1.27
CA LEU A 64 -10.59 -10.16 -2.32
C LEU A 64 -11.81 -9.40 -2.85
N GLU A 65 -12.99 -10.02 -2.82
CA GLU A 65 -14.25 -9.43 -3.25
C GLU A 65 -14.64 -8.23 -2.37
N LYS A 66 -14.18 -8.19 -1.11
CA LYS A 66 -14.38 -7.01 -0.25
C LYS A 66 -13.62 -5.80 -0.77
N PHE A 67 -12.57 -5.96 -1.56
CA PHE A 67 -11.84 -4.83 -2.12
C PHE A 67 -12.57 -4.19 -3.31
N LEU A 68 -13.50 -4.90 -3.96
CA LEU A 68 -14.32 -4.35 -5.05
C LEU A 68 -15.26 -3.23 -4.60
N GLN A 69 -15.51 -3.09 -3.28
CA GLN A 69 -16.31 -2.00 -2.73
C GLN A 69 -15.64 -0.62 -2.87
N PHE A 70 -14.31 -0.57 -3.04
CA PHE A 70 -13.57 0.68 -3.13
C PHE A 70 -13.54 1.21 -4.56
N LYS A 71 -14.14 2.37 -4.77
CA LYS A 71 -14.14 3.04 -6.07
C LYS A 71 -12.71 3.30 -6.54
N GLY A 72 -12.38 2.82 -7.73
CA GLY A 72 -11.05 2.97 -8.34
C GLY A 72 -10.10 1.80 -8.08
N LEU A 73 -10.56 0.75 -7.40
CA LEU A 73 -9.81 -0.46 -7.11
C LEU A 73 -10.33 -1.66 -7.94
N GLY A 74 -9.96 -1.70 -9.23
CA GLY A 74 -10.27 -2.83 -10.10
C GLY A 74 -9.33 -4.02 -9.92
N ASP A 75 -9.63 -5.13 -10.61
CA ASP A 75 -8.97 -6.42 -10.45
C ASP A 75 -7.44 -6.35 -10.45
N VAL A 76 -6.85 -5.61 -11.40
CA VAL A 76 -5.38 -5.47 -11.49
C VAL A 76 -4.78 -4.93 -10.19
N LYS A 77 -5.41 -3.93 -9.57
CA LYS A 77 -4.92 -3.32 -8.31
C LYS A 77 -5.13 -4.27 -7.13
N ILE A 78 -6.25 -4.99 -7.11
CA ILE A 78 -6.56 -5.99 -6.08
C ILE A 78 -5.56 -7.15 -6.14
N ILE A 79 -5.30 -7.68 -7.34
CA ILE A 79 -4.33 -8.77 -7.56
C ILE A 79 -2.92 -8.34 -7.13
N ARG A 80 -2.51 -7.10 -7.39
CA ARG A 80 -1.22 -6.57 -6.93
C ARG A 80 -1.12 -6.55 -5.40
N ILE A 81 -2.16 -6.12 -4.70
CA ILE A 81 -2.21 -6.11 -3.23
C ILE A 81 -2.17 -7.55 -2.71
N ALA A 82 -2.97 -8.45 -3.29
CA ALA A 82 -3.01 -9.87 -2.91
C ALA A 82 -1.63 -10.54 -3.07
N ALA A 83 -0.96 -10.30 -4.19
CA ALA A 83 0.39 -10.81 -4.44
C ALA A 83 1.40 -10.28 -3.41
N ALA A 84 1.35 -8.99 -3.07
CA ALA A 84 2.23 -8.41 -2.06
C ALA A 84 2.05 -9.08 -0.68
N PHE A 85 0.80 -9.32 -0.26
CA PHE A 85 0.54 -10.03 1.01
C PHE A 85 0.99 -11.49 0.99
N GLU A 86 0.81 -12.19 -0.12
CA GLU A 86 1.27 -13.57 -0.25
C GLU A 86 2.81 -13.65 -0.21
N ILE A 87 3.51 -12.73 -0.87
CA ILE A 87 4.98 -12.62 -0.78
C ILE A 87 5.40 -12.41 0.67
N ALA A 88 4.78 -11.46 1.38
CA ALA A 88 5.10 -11.19 2.78
C ALA A 88 4.86 -12.43 3.67
N ARG A 89 3.75 -13.16 3.45
CA ARG A 89 3.44 -14.40 4.16
C ARG A 89 4.50 -15.48 3.93
N ARG A 90 4.96 -15.66 2.69
CA ARG A 90 6.01 -16.64 2.35
C ARG A 90 7.34 -16.31 3.00
N ILE A 91 7.74 -15.03 2.99
CA ILE A 91 8.97 -14.58 3.65
C ILE A 91 8.90 -14.85 5.16
N VAL A 92 7.79 -14.47 5.81
CA VAL A 92 7.60 -14.71 7.25
C VAL A 92 7.65 -16.20 7.56
N LYS A 93 7.01 -17.05 6.74
CA LYS A 93 7.05 -18.50 6.89
C LYS A 93 8.49 -19.03 6.82
N GLN A 94 9.28 -18.62 5.84
CA GLN A 94 10.69 -19.01 5.70
C GLN A 94 11.52 -18.58 6.92
N VAL A 95 11.37 -17.33 7.37
CA VAL A 95 12.11 -16.81 8.54
C VAL A 95 11.76 -17.55 9.84
N ILE A 96 10.54 -18.07 9.97
CA ILE A 96 10.12 -18.86 11.14
C ILE A 96 10.59 -20.31 11.03
N GLU A 97 10.57 -20.93 9.84
CA GLU A 97 10.99 -22.31 9.60
C GLU A 97 12.52 -22.50 9.60
N GLU A 98 13.29 -21.44 9.37
CA GLU A 98 14.76 -21.43 9.46
C GLU A 98 15.28 -21.30 10.92
N LYS A 99 14.41 -21.38 11.92
CA LYS A 99 14.75 -21.42 13.35
C LYS A 99 14.48 -22.81 13.94
#